data_AF-A0A4V2Y757-F1
#
_entry.id   AF-A0A4V2Y757-F1
#
_cell.length_a   1.000
_cell.length_b   1.000
_cell.length_c   1.000
_cell.angle_alpha   90.00
_cell.angle_beta   90.00
_cell.angle_gamma   90.00
#
_symmetry.space_group_name_H-M   'P 1'
#
loop_
_entity.id
_entity.type
_entity.pdbx_description
1 polymer ?
#
loop_
_entity_poly.entity_id
_entity_poly.type
_entity_poly.pdbx_seq_one_letter_code
_entity_poly.pdbx_strand_id
1 'polypeptide(L)' 'MDGELRERLAGMIAEATDGAVDPAEVMAGRARLSDLGVTSLAYLRLIDAVEAEFGVQLEPATLDGLDELVDYVRLHG' A
#
# COMPACT_ATOMS: atom_id res chain seq x y z
N MET A 1 -2.63 16.53 5.54
CA MET A 1 -3.78 15.89 4.87
C MET A 1 -3.38 14.44 4.64
N ASP A 2 -2.99 13.78 5.73
CA ASP A 2 -2.12 12.60 5.64
C ASP A 2 -2.85 11.34 6.05
N GLY A 3 -3.80 11.49 6.97
CA GLY A 3 -4.65 10.43 7.49
C GLY A 3 -5.67 9.93 6.47
N GLU A 4 -6.15 10.77 5.56
CA GLU A 4 -7.05 10.35 4.48
C GLU A 4 -6.31 9.51 3.42
N LEU A 5 -5.09 9.93 3.03
CA LEU A 5 -4.26 9.20 2.05
C LEU A 5 -3.75 7.86 2.60
N ARG A 6 -3.05 7.89 3.75
CA ARG A 6 -3.49 7.14 4.93
C ARG A 6 -4.35 5.88 4.74
N GLU A 7 -5.58 6.09 5.20
CA GLU A 7 -6.71 5.19 5.22
C GLU A 7 -7.03 4.64 3.83
N ARG A 8 -6.93 5.47 2.78
CA ARG A 8 -7.18 5.03 1.41
C ARG A 8 -6.19 3.96 0.96
N LEU A 9 -4.89 4.20 1.14
CA LEU A 9 -3.84 3.25 0.81
C LEU A 9 -3.93 1.97 1.65
N ALA A 10 -4.26 2.09 2.94
CA ALA A 10 -4.52 0.92 3.79
C ALA A 10 -5.69 0.07 3.27
N GLY A 11 -6.76 0.70 2.79
CA GLY A 11 -7.88 0.03 2.13
C GLY A 11 -7.45 -0.72 0.86
N MET A 12 -6.65 -0.07 -0.01
CA MET A 12 -6.12 -0.72 -1.21
C MET A 12 -5.21 -1.92 -0.90
N ILE A 13 -4.41 -1.85 0.17
CA ILE A 13 -3.58 -2.98 0.63
C ILE A 13 -4.46 -4.17 1.02
N ALA A 14 -5.56 -3.93 1.75
CA ALA A 14 -6.50 -4.98 2.09
C ALA A 14 -7.18 -5.57 0.86
N GLU A 15 -7.60 -4.74 -0.10
CA GLU A 15 -8.20 -5.20 -1.35
C GLU A 15 -7.22 -6.04 -2.19
N ALA A 16 -5.97 -5.59 -2.33
CA ALA A 16 -4.94 -6.29 -3.09
C ALA A 16 -4.54 -7.64 -2.46
N THR A 17 -4.73 -7.78 -1.15
CA THR A 17 -4.48 -9.02 -0.39
C THR A 17 -5.72 -9.91 -0.26
N ASP A 18 -6.80 -9.60 -0.98
CA ASP A 18 -8.10 -10.27 -0.88
C ASP A 18 -8.62 -10.34 0.59
N GLY A 19 -8.32 -9.31 1.38
CA GLY A 19 -8.70 -9.19 2.78
C GLY A 19 -7.83 -10.00 3.76
N ALA A 20 -6.71 -10.57 3.31
CA ALA A 20 -5.78 -11.27 4.20
C ALA A 20 -5.08 -10.33 5.21
N VAL A 21 -4.97 -9.05 4.87
CA VAL A 21 -4.40 -8.01 5.73
C VAL A 21 -5.50 -7.02 6.14
N ASP A 22 -5.62 -6.78 7.45
CA ASP A 22 -6.57 -5.79 7.99
C ASP A 22 -6.03 -4.36 7.80
N PRO A 23 -6.79 -3.43 7.20
CA PRO A 23 -6.40 -2.02 7.10
C PRO A 23 -5.99 -1.41 8.44
N ALA A 24 -6.62 -1.81 9.54
CA ALA A 24 -6.29 -1.30 10.87
C ALA A 24 -4.89 -1.74 11.34
N GLU A 25 -4.45 -2.94 10.98
CA GLU A 25 -3.10 -3.44 11.26
C GLU A 25 -2.05 -2.71 10.43
N VAL A 26 -2.36 -2.45 9.15
CA VAL A 26 -1.51 -1.63 8.26
C VAL A 26 -1.37 -0.22 8.82
N MET A 27 -2.48 0.40 9.22
CA MET A 27 -2.52 1.74 9.81
C MET A 27 -1.80 1.83 11.15
N ALA A 28 -1.68 0.72 11.88
CA ALA A 28 -0.90 0.68 13.12
C ALA A 28 0.61 0.83 12.87
N GLY A 29 1.08 0.65 11.62
CA GLY A 29 2.43 1.02 11.17
C GLY A 29 3.56 0.21 11.79
N ARG A 30 3.30 -1.04 12.21
CA ARG A 30 4.27 -1.83 13.00
C ARG A 30 5.00 -2.92 12.24
N ALA A 31 4.63 -3.16 10.98
CA ALA A 31 5.10 -4.33 10.23
C ALA A 31 5.26 -3.97 8.76
N ARG A 32 6.27 -4.57 8.10
CA ARG A 32 6.40 -4.49 6.65
C ARG A 32 5.23 -5.22 6.01
N LEU A 33 4.88 -4.85 4.78
CA LEU A 33 3.85 -5.58 4.03
C LEU A 33 4.19 -7.07 3.91
N SER A 34 5.48 -7.40 3.72
CA SER A 34 5.95 -8.79 3.74
C SER A 34 5.68 -9.52 5.07
N ASP A 35 5.79 -8.82 6.19
CA ASP A 35 5.57 -9.38 7.53
C ASP A 35 4.08 -9.60 7.83
N LEU A 36 3.22 -8.80 7.19
CA LEU A 36 1.75 -8.96 7.19
C LEU A 36 1.28 -10.09 6.25
N GLY A 37 2.20 -10.79 5.59
CA GLY A 37 1.86 -11.90 4.69
C GLY A 37 1.44 -11.46 3.29
N VAL A 38 1.76 -10.21 2.88
CA VAL A 38 1.55 -9.77 1.50
C VAL A 38 2.45 -10.59 0.57
N THR A 39 1.82 -11.43 -0.24
CA THR A 39 2.52 -12.26 -1.23
C THR A 39 3.01 -11.42 -2.41
N SER A 40 3.97 -11.95 -3.19
CA SER A 40 4.46 -11.27 -4.41
C SER A 40 3.33 -10.95 -5.41
N LEU A 41 2.27 -11.76 -5.46
CA LEU A 41 1.11 -11.50 -6.31
C LEU A 41 0.25 -10.35 -5.76
N ALA A 42 0.00 -10.33 -4.45
CA ALA A 42 -0.72 -9.23 -3.81
C ALA A 42 0.05 -7.89 -3.97
N TYR A 43 1.38 -7.95 -3.92
CA TYR A 43 2.25 -6.81 -4.24
C TYR A 43 2.04 -6.26 -5.65
N LEU A 44 2.05 -7.12 -6.67
CA LEU A 44 1.82 -6.70 -8.05
C LEU A 44 0.41 -6.11 -8.23
N ARG A 45 -0.61 -6.74 -7.65
CA ARG A 45 -2.00 -6.23 -7.69
C ARG A 45 -2.13 -4.87 -7.00
N LEU A 46 -1.41 -4.67 -5.89
CA LEU A 46 -1.38 -3.40 -5.17
C LEU A 46 -0.72 -2.31 -6.03
N ILE A 47 0.41 -2.60 -6.66
CA ILE A 47 1.09 -1.68 -7.58
C ILE A 47 0.12 -1.26 -8.67
N ASP A 48 -0.45 -2.21 -9.41
CA ASP A 48 -1.39 -1.93 -10.49
C ASP A 48 -2.57 -1.06 -10.03
N ALA A 49 -3.12 -1.33 -8.83
CA ALA A 49 -4.22 -0.56 -8.26
C ALA A 49 -3.83 0.88 -7.91
N VAL A 50 -2.66 1.08 -7.28
CA VAL A 50 -2.18 2.41 -6.88
C VAL A 50 -1.75 3.21 -8.11
N GLU A 51 -1.09 2.60 -9.09
CA GLU A 51 -0.76 3.25 -10.36
C GLU A 51 -2.02 3.70 -11.10
N ALA A 52 -3.05 2.86 -11.16
CA ALA A 52 -4.33 3.20 -11.79
C ALA A 52 -5.10 4.29 -11.04
N GLU A 53 -5.06 4.29 -9.70
CA GLU A 53 -5.80 5.23 -8.87
C GLU A 53 -5.15 6.62 -8.81
N PHE A 54 -3.82 6.69 -8.69
CA PHE A 54 -3.09 7.95 -8.52
C PHE A 54 -2.31 8.40 -9.76
N GLY A 55 -2.23 7.58 -10.81
CA GLY A 55 -1.47 7.91 -12.02
C GLY A 55 0.05 7.95 -11.81
N VAL A 56 0.54 7.27 -10.77
CA VAL A 56 1.97 7.14 -10.46
C VAL A 56 2.55 5.87 -11.06
N GLN A 57 3.88 5.69 -10.99
CA GLN A 57 4.55 4.51 -11.53
C GLN A 57 5.48 3.88 -10.48
N LEU A 58 5.02 2.82 -9.83
CA LEU A 58 5.65 2.22 -8.66
C LEU A 58 6.59 1.08 -9.05
N GLU A 59 7.79 1.08 -8.49
CA GLU A 59 8.68 -0.08 -8.60
C GLU A 59 8.42 -1.07 -7.45
N PRO A 60 8.40 -2.39 -7.70
CA PRO A 60 8.19 -3.39 -6.65
C PRO A 60 9.19 -3.33 -5.50
N ALA A 61 10.39 -2.80 -5.75
CA ALA A 61 11.44 -2.65 -4.75
C ALA A 61 11.23 -1.45 -3.80
N THR A 62 10.29 -0.55 -4.11
CA THR A 62 10.06 0.70 -3.35
C THR A 62 9.05 0.54 -2.22
N LEU A 63 8.38 -0.62 -2.14
CA LEU A 63 7.25 -0.86 -1.26
C LEU A 63 7.64 -1.71 -0.04
N ASP A 64 8.05 -1.08 1.05
CA ASP A 64 8.32 -1.77 2.34
C ASP A 64 7.14 -1.66 3.32
N GLY A 65 6.32 -0.61 3.21
CA GLY A 65 5.25 -0.32 4.16
C GLY A 65 4.27 0.75 3.64
N LEU A 66 3.26 1.04 4.48
CA LEU A 66 2.26 2.07 4.19
C LEU A 66 2.89 3.47 4.11
N ASP A 67 3.86 3.74 4.97
CA ASP A 67 4.46 5.06 5.11
C ASP A 67 5.25 5.44 3.86
N GLU A 68 6.02 4.51 3.31
CA GLU A 68 6.75 4.66 2.05
C GLU A 68 5.80 4.86 0.87
N LEU A 69 4.66 4.16 0.86
CA LEU A 69 3.60 4.34 -0.14
C LEU A 69 3.01 5.75 -0.10
N VAL A 70 2.73 6.25 1.10
CA VAL A 70 2.19 7.59 1.32
C VAL A 70 3.17 8.66 0.86
N ASP A 71 4.44 8.52 1.23
CA ASP A 71 5.48 9.46 0.85
C ASP A 71 5.73 9.44 -0.66
N TYR A 72 5.73 8.26 -1.28
CA TYR A 72 5.88 8.12 -2.71
C TYR A 72 4.73 8.77 -3.48
N VAL A 73 3.48 8.44 -3.14
CA VAL A 73 2.30 9.02 -3.81
C VAL A 73 2.27 10.53 -3.67
N ARG A 74 2.75 11.10 -2.55
CA ARG A 74 2.87 12.56 -2.40
C ARG A 74 3.94 13.20 -3.27
N LEU A 75 5.03 12.50 -3.49
CA LEU A 75 6.15 13.01 -4.29
C LEU A 75 5.84 12.93 -5.78
N HIS A 76 4.96 12.02 -6.20
CA HIS A 76 4.74 11.66 -7.60
C HIS A 76 3.31 11.84 -8.13
N GLY A 77 2.30 11.97 -7.25
CA GLY A 77 0.89 12.22 -7.59
C GLY A 77 0.51 13.70 -7.43
#